data_AF-A0A1Q9PI00-F1
#
_entry.id   AF-A0A1Q9PI00-F1
#
_cell.length_a   1.000
_cell.length_b   1.000
_cell.length_c   1.000
_cell.angle_alpha   90.00
_cell.angle_beta   90.00
_cell.angle_gamma   90.00
#
_symmetry.space_group_name_H-M   'P 1'
#
loop_
_entity.id
_entity.type
_entity.pdbx_description
1 polymer ?
#
loop_
_entity_poly.entity_id
_entity_poly.type
_entity_poly.pdbx_seq_one_letter_code
_entity_poly.pdbx_strand_id
1 'polypeptide(L)'
;METLTEREVNDILNRLSSEQQEFLCAHLKQGKKSKWLEVLSQKKGIPLNEGMTEEEIEEQIESWVLKEVLDGGFGNKPFRCECGAPLRYQYIVYHTQEKKTYRLGVHCLENYTKISPELVRDIKKGFHTIDLERDEILTKFKHKQFFAIGKFLYIEDLPEDIVNQAKIGLPLTAKQIETVYHIKKEYDQKVQTKRIYQQFSDTQKTFYEQLPRWKKEEVIQKYIHQEGFDVEIPEDFHPLDYRFDSDHRYL
;
A
#
# COMPACT_ATOMS: atom_id res chain seq x y z
N MET A 1 -18.07 -3.38 -0.77
CA MET A 1 -17.68 -2.03 -0.32
C MET A 1 -18.87 -1.13 -0.56
N GLU A 2 -19.40 -0.48 0.46
CA GLU A 2 -20.56 0.41 0.32
C GLU A 2 -20.08 1.72 -0.31
N THR A 3 -20.70 2.12 -1.42
CA THR A 3 -20.42 3.40 -2.08
C THR A 3 -21.29 4.47 -1.43
N LEU A 4 -20.68 5.52 -0.91
CA LEU A 4 -21.42 6.64 -0.36
C LEU A 4 -21.87 7.58 -1.46
N THR A 5 -23.05 8.17 -1.31
CA THR A 5 -23.44 9.28 -2.18
C THR A 5 -22.59 10.51 -1.85
N GLU A 6 -22.41 11.38 -2.83
CA GLU A 6 -21.59 12.59 -2.68
C GLU A 6 -22.10 13.54 -1.59
N ARG A 7 -23.43 13.55 -1.37
CA ARG A 7 -24.06 14.27 -0.27
C ARG A 7 -23.67 13.67 1.07
N GLU A 8 -23.72 12.36 1.21
CA GLU A 8 -23.32 11.67 2.44
C GLU A 8 -21.84 11.86 2.75
N VAL A 9 -20.98 11.80 1.72
CA VAL A 9 -19.55 12.11 1.86
C VAL A 9 -19.36 13.50 2.47
N ASN A 10 -20.00 14.53 1.89
CA ASN A 10 -19.92 15.89 2.41
C ASN A 10 -20.45 16.01 3.84
N ASP A 11 -21.58 15.37 4.14
CA ASP A 11 -22.20 15.41 5.47
C ASP A 11 -21.33 14.75 6.54
N ILE A 12 -20.60 13.67 6.20
CA ILE A 12 -19.68 12.99 7.12
C ILE A 12 -18.37 13.78 7.26
N LEU A 13 -17.81 14.30 6.16
CA LEU A 13 -16.59 15.12 6.17
C LEU A 13 -16.74 16.33 7.09
N ASN A 14 -17.89 17.01 7.06
CA ASN A 14 -18.18 18.16 7.93
C ASN A 14 -18.25 17.80 9.43
N ARG A 15 -18.30 16.51 9.80
CA ARG A 15 -18.26 16.04 11.19
C ARG A 15 -16.85 15.67 11.66
N LEU A 16 -15.90 15.54 10.74
CA LEU A 16 -14.50 15.27 11.05
C LEU A 16 -13.83 16.56 11.57
N SER A 17 -12.80 16.40 12.40
CA SER A 17 -11.95 17.52 12.83
C SER A 17 -11.12 18.05 11.65
N SER A 18 -10.61 19.29 11.76
CA SER A 18 -9.76 19.88 10.73
C SER A 18 -8.54 19.01 10.41
N GLU A 19 -7.92 18.42 11.43
CA GLU A 19 -6.77 17.51 11.29
C GLU A 19 -7.14 16.24 10.52
N GLN A 20 -8.31 15.65 10.81
CA GLN A 20 -8.81 14.46 10.10
C GLN A 20 -9.14 14.75 8.64
N GLN A 21 -9.75 15.91 8.37
CA GLN A 21 -10.05 16.36 7.02
C GLN A 21 -8.76 16.60 6.23
N GLU A 22 -7.77 17.25 6.85
CA GLU A 22 -6.48 17.51 6.22
C GLU A 22 -5.75 16.21 5.89
N PHE A 23 -5.72 15.25 6.82
CA PHE A 23 -5.14 13.92 6.59
C PHE A 23 -5.81 13.21 5.41
N LEU A 24 -7.15 13.12 5.39
CA LEU A 24 -7.88 12.47 4.29
C LEU A 24 -7.66 13.18 2.96
N CYS A 25 -7.67 14.52 2.95
CA CYS A 25 -7.40 15.29 1.74
C CYS A 25 -5.99 15.03 1.21
N ALA A 26 -4.98 15.02 2.09
CA ALA A 26 -3.60 14.75 1.73
C ALA A 26 -3.45 13.31 1.19
N HIS A 27 -4.01 12.32 1.89
CA HIS A 27 -3.97 10.92 1.49
C HIS A 27 -4.62 10.68 0.13
N LEU A 28 -5.80 11.26 -0.11
CA LEU A 28 -6.49 11.20 -1.40
C LEU A 28 -5.68 11.85 -2.52
N LYS A 29 -5.06 13.02 -2.26
CA LYS A 29 -4.23 13.71 -3.25
C LYS A 29 -3.01 12.88 -3.61
N GLN A 30 -2.32 12.34 -2.61
CA GLN A 30 -1.16 11.48 -2.82
C GLN A 30 -1.54 10.22 -3.59
N GLY A 31 -2.56 9.48 -3.15
CA GLY A 31 -3.00 8.27 -3.85
C GLY A 31 -3.34 8.52 -5.32
N LYS A 32 -4.01 9.64 -5.63
CA LYS A 32 -4.32 10.00 -7.03
C LYS A 32 -3.07 10.35 -7.83
N LYS A 33 -2.06 10.98 -7.22
CA LYS A 33 -0.76 11.23 -7.87
C LYS A 33 0.00 9.93 -8.12
N SER A 34 0.17 9.08 -7.11
CA SER A 34 0.88 7.82 -7.26
C SER A 34 0.20 6.95 -8.32
N LYS A 35 -1.13 6.90 -8.35
CA LYS A 35 -1.88 6.16 -9.38
C LYS A 35 -1.74 6.75 -10.78
N TRP A 36 -1.69 8.08 -10.90
CA TRP A 36 -1.40 8.75 -12.17
C TRP A 36 -0.03 8.36 -12.70
N LEU A 37 1.01 8.42 -11.85
CA LEU A 37 2.38 8.03 -12.22
C LEU A 37 2.47 6.56 -12.61
N GLU A 38 1.84 5.67 -11.84
CA GLU A 38 1.82 4.23 -12.11
C GLU A 38 1.31 3.93 -13.53
N VAL A 39 0.16 4.51 -13.91
CA VAL A 39 -0.44 4.28 -15.23
C VAL A 39 0.41 4.90 -16.35
N LEU A 40 1.05 6.04 -16.11
CA LEU A 40 1.94 6.65 -17.09
C LEU A 40 3.25 5.89 -17.29
N SER A 41 3.83 5.33 -16.22
CA SER A 41 5.01 4.47 -16.31
C SER A 41 4.74 3.20 -17.12
N GLN A 42 3.58 2.57 -16.91
CA GLN A 42 3.15 1.41 -17.68
C GLN A 42 3.09 1.71 -19.19
N LYS A 43 2.59 2.90 -19.58
CA LYS A 43 2.56 3.34 -20.98
C LYS A 43 3.96 3.48 -21.58
N LYS A 44 4.91 4.05 -20.82
CA LYS A 44 6.29 4.27 -21.28
C LYS A 44 7.15 3.01 -21.23
N GLY A 45 6.63 1.90 -20.73
CA GLY A 45 7.39 0.65 -20.56
C GLY A 45 8.49 0.78 -19.50
N ILE A 46 8.35 1.72 -18.56
CA ILE A 46 9.30 1.90 -17.47
C ILE A 46 8.97 0.86 -16.40
N PRO A 47 9.88 -0.09 -16.07
CA PRO A 47 9.66 -1.03 -14.99
C PRO A 47 9.65 -0.26 -13.66
N LEU A 48 8.50 -0.27 -12.98
CA LEU A 48 8.37 0.26 -11.62
C LEU A 48 8.95 -0.78 -10.65
N ASN A 49 10.01 -0.44 -9.93
CA ASN A 49 10.49 -1.24 -8.80
C ASN A 49 9.81 -0.75 -7.51
N GLU A 50 9.50 -1.67 -6.58
CA GLU A 50 8.79 -1.38 -5.31
C GLU A 50 9.50 -0.38 -4.37
N GLY A 51 10.75 0.01 -4.67
CA GLY A 51 11.54 0.98 -3.91
C GLY A 51 11.81 2.32 -4.60
N MET A 52 11.24 2.58 -5.79
CA MET A 52 11.43 3.87 -6.47
C MET A 52 10.57 4.96 -5.85
N THR A 53 11.16 6.14 -5.66
CA THR A 53 10.45 7.33 -5.17
C THR A 53 9.55 7.93 -6.25
N GLU A 54 8.54 8.71 -5.83
CA GLU A 54 7.66 9.43 -6.78
C GLU A 54 8.46 10.39 -7.68
N GLU A 55 9.50 11.02 -7.14
CA GLU A 55 10.38 11.96 -7.87
C GLU A 55 11.18 11.25 -8.97
N GLU A 56 11.76 10.08 -8.69
CA GLU A 56 12.49 9.28 -9.68
C GLU A 56 11.58 8.78 -10.81
N ILE A 57 10.33 8.44 -10.48
CA ILE A 57 9.33 8.05 -11.47
C ILE A 57 8.92 9.27 -12.31
N GLU A 58 8.72 10.44 -11.68
CA GLU A 58 8.39 11.70 -12.36
C GLU A 58 9.47 12.14 -13.36
N GLU A 59 10.76 12.01 -13.01
CA GLU A 59 11.87 12.36 -13.91
C GLU A 59 11.91 11.50 -15.17
N GLN A 60 11.60 10.21 -15.05
CA GLN A 60 11.59 9.27 -16.18
C GLN A 60 10.33 9.45 -17.06
N ILE A 61 9.23 9.94 -16.49
CA ILE A 61 8.00 10.28 -17.22
C ILE A 61 8.11 11.73 -17.74
N GLU A 62 9.02 11.98 -18.68
CA GLU A 62 9.05 13.25 -19.44
C GLU A 62 7.74 13.48 -20.24
N SER A 63 6.70 14.06 -19.66
CA SER A 63 5.65 14.79 -20.39
C SER A 63 4.66 15.48 -19.44
N TRP A 64 3.96 14.75 -18.57
CA TRP A 64 2.80 15.27 -17.83
C TRP A 64 2.77 14.87 -16.37
N VAL A 65 2.91 15.85 -15.47
CA VAL A 65 2.86 15.67 -14.02
C VAL A 65 1.50 16.13 -13.48
N LEU A 66 0.79 15.27 -12.74
CA LEU A 66 -0.44 15.65 -12.07
C LEU A 66 -0.11 16.43 -10.80
N LYS A 67 -0.40 17.73 -10.80
CA LYS A 67 -0.19 18.58 -9.63
C LYS A 67 -1.30 18.44 -8.61
N GLU A 68 -2.54 18.48 -9.08
CA GLU A 68 -3.71 18.43 -8.19
C GLU A 68 -4.97 17.98 -8.93
N VAL A 69 -5.91 17.39 -8.18
CA VAL A 69 -7.28 17.13 -8.62
C VAL A 69 -8.21 17.90 -7.69
N LEU A 70 -8.87 18.92 -8.21
CA LEU A 70 -9.85 19.68 -7.47
C LEU A 70 -11.25 19.10 -7.68
N ASP A 71 -12.03 18.97 -6.60
CA ASP A 71 -13.46 18.66 -6.62
C ASP A 71 -14.23 19.86 -6.06
N GLY A 72 -15.16 20.40 -6.85
CA GLY A 72 -16.00 21.53 -6.48
C GLY A 72 -17.08 21.18 -5.46
N GLY A 73 -17.26 19.91 -5.14
CA GLY A 73 -18.28 19.40 -4.25
C GLY A 73 -19.63 19.15 -4.94
N PHE A 74 -20.54 18.51 -4.20
CA PHE A 74 -21.84 18.10 -4.72
C PHE A 74 -22.63 19.28 -5.31
N GLY A 75 -23.14 19.11 -6.53
CA GLY A 75 -23.96 20.12 -7.22
C GLY A 75 -23.20 21.35 -7.73
N ASN A 76 -21.90 21.47 -7.42
CA ASN A 76 -21.12 22.68 -7.71
C ASN A 76 -20.18 22.47 -8.90
N LYS A 77 -20.13 23.46 -9.79
CA LYS A 77 -19.16 23.54 -10.91
C LYS A 77 -18.37 24.85 -10.86
N PRO A 78 -17.60 25.08 -9.78
CA PRO A 78 -16.92 26.35 -9.55
C PRO A 78 -15.74 26.56 -10.51
N PHE A 79 -15.21 25.48 -11.09
CA PHE A 79 -14.03 25.53 -11.91
C PHE A 79 -14.36 25.72 -13.40
N ARG A 80 -13.33 26.10 -14.16
CA ARG A 80 -13.40 26.26 -15.62
C ARG A 80 -12.27 25.48 -16.27
N CYS A 81 -12.60 24.78 -17.35
CA CYS A 81 -11.61 24.14 -18.20
C CYS A 81 -10.88 25.18 -19.06
N GLU A 82 -9.71 24.84 -19.60
CA GLU A 82 -9.06 25.61 -20.68
C GLU A 82 -9.99 25.85 -21.89
N CYS A 83 -10.93 24.95 -22.18
CA CYS A 83 -11.93 25.13 -23.24
C CYS A 83 -13.14 26.02 -22.84
N GLY A 84 -13.15 26.55 -21.61
CA GLY A 84 -14.24 27.36 -21.06
C GLY A 84 -15.38 26.57 -20.40
N ALA A 85 -15.42 25.24 -20.52
CA ALA A 85 -16.49 24.43 -19.94
C ALA A 85 -16.51 24.52 -18.39
N PRO A 86 -17.70 24.60 -17.76
CA PRO A 86 -17.83 24.57 -16.30
C PRO A 86 -17.54 23.16 -15.77
N LEU A 87 -16.63 23.06 -14.81
CA LEU A 87 -16.14 21.81 -14.26
C LEU A 87 -16.45 21.70 -12.77
N ARG A 88 -16.86 20.50 -12.37
CA ARG A 88 -16.82 20.07 -10.98
C ARG A 88 -15.44 19.50 -10.64
N TYR A 89 -14.95 18.57 -11.45
CA TYR A 89 -13.61 18.02 -11.32
C TYR A 89 -12.65 18.74 -12.26
N GLN A 90 -11.59 19.32 -11.70
CA GLN A 90 -10.53 19.95 -12.48
C GLN A 90 -9.20 19.25 -12.21
N TYR A 91 -8.59 18.75 -13.27
CA TYR A 91 -7.25 18.15 -13.24
C TYR A 91 -6.24 19.26 -13.56
N ILE A 92 -5.37 19.55 -12.60
CA ILE A 92 -4.26 20.50 -12.77
C ILE A 92 -3.04 19.68 -13.14
N VAL A 93 -2.64 19.76 -14.40
CA VAL A 93 -1.47 19.04 -14.93
C VAL A 93 -0.40 20.02 -15.37
N TYR A 94 0.86 19.67 -15.13
CA TYR A 94 2.02 20.44 -15.55
C TYR A 94 2.73 19.71 -16.68
N HIS A 95 2.92 20.41 -17.81
CA HIS A 95 3.72 19.89 -18.92
C HIS A 95 5.18 20.30 -18.72
N THR A 96 6.07 19.32 -18.54
CA THR A 96 7.48 19.58 -18.16
C THR A 96 8.26 20.25 -19.28
N GLN A 97 8.03 19.89 -20.55
CA GLN A 97 8.75 20.45 -21.70
C GLN A 97 8.32 21.88 -22.02
N GLU A 98 7.01 22.17 -21.93
CA GLU A 98 6.46 23.51 -22.22
C GLU A 98 6.52 24.45 -21.00
N LYS A 99 6.89 23.91 -19.82
CA LYS A 99 6.87 24.60 -18.52
C LYS A 99 5.55 25.32 -18.25
N LYS A 100 4.43 24.67 -18.60
CA LYS A 100 3.10 25.25 -18.52
C LYS A 100 2.15 24.36 -17.74
N THR A 101 1.37 25.00 -16.87
CA THR A 101 0.29 24.35 -16.12
C THR A 101 -1.02 24.52 -16.87
N TYR A 102 -1.76 23.42 -17.01
CA TYR A 102 -3.05 23.35 -17.68
C TYR A 102 -4.13 22.94 -16.69
N ARG A 103 -5.32 23.56 -16.81
CA ARG A 103 -6.49 23.26 -15.99
C ARG A 103 -7.57 22.57 -16.82
N LEU A 104 -7.60 21.25 -16.75
CA LEU A 104 -8.34 20.42 -17.70
C LEU A 104 -9.50 19.70 -17.04
N GLY A 105 -10.62 19.58 -17.76
CA GLY A 105 -11.65 18.60 -17.48
C GLY A 105 -11.30 17.26 -18.13
N VAL A 106 -12.02 16.19 -17.79
CA VAL A 106 -11.71 14.83 -18.28
C VAL A 106 -11.60 14.72 -19.81
N HIS A 107 -12.49 15.39 -20.56
CA HIS A 107 -12.45 15.37 -22.03
C HIS A 107 -11.26 16.15 -22.59
N CYS A 108 -10.92 17.29 -21.99
CA CYS A 108 -9.76 18.06 -22.43
C CYS A 108 -8.44 17.42 -21.98
N LEU A 109 -8.46 16.64 -20.90
CA LEU A 109 -7.31 15.88 -20.44
C LEU A 109 -6.85 14.91 -21.55
N GLU A 110 -7.76 14.13 -22.12
CA GLU A 110 -7.47 13.24 -23.26
C GLU A 110 -6.87 14.01 -24.46
N ASN A 111 -7.53 15.11 -24.86
CA ASN A 111 -7.14 15.88 -26.04
C ASN A 111 -5.79 16.61 -25.90
N TYR A 112 -5.52 17.22 -24.75
CA TYR A 112 -4.29 17.99 -24.53
C TYR A 112 -3.10 17.09 -24.23
N THR A 113 -3.30 16.02 -23.45
CA THR A 113 -2.20 15.14 -23.04
C THR A 113 -1.84 14.09 -24.09
N LYS A 114 -2.70 13.87 -25.10
CA LYS A 114 -2.60 12.77 -26.08
C LYS A 114 -2.45 11.40 -25.39
N ILE A 115 -2.98 11.27 -24.18
CA ILE A 115 -3.11 9.99 -23.49
C ILE A 115 -4.24 9.21 -24.17
N SER A 116 -4.06 7.91 -24.37
CA SER A 116 -5.08 7.09 -25.02
C SER A 116 -6.34 7.04 -24.14
N PRO A 117 -7.54 6.94 -24.73
CA PRO A 117 -8.78 6.80 -23.96
C PRO A 117 -8.76 5.59 -23.01
N GLU A 118 -8.01 4.54 -23.34
CA GLU A 118 -7.81 3.38 -22.47
C GLU A 118 -7.09 3.75 -21.17
N LEU A 119 -5.95 4.45 -21.26
CA LEU A 119 -5.20 4.86 -20.08
C LEU A 119 -5.98 5.88 -19.23
N VAL A 120 -6.73 6.79 -19.86
CA VAL A 120 -7.61 7.69 -19.10
C VAL A 120 -8.71 6.92 -18.37
N ARG A 121 -9.26 5.85 -18.96
CA ARG A 121 -10.18 4.95 -18.24
C ARG A 121 -9.51 4.26 -17.06
N ASP A 122 -8.26 3.82 -17.19
CA ASP A 122 -7.54 3.14 -16.10
C ASP A 122 -7.15 4.10 -14.98
N ILE A 123 -6.75 5.33 -15.30
CA ILE A 123 -6.57 6.41 -14.32
C ILE A 123 -7.88 6.65 -13.56
N LYS A 124 -9.01 6.76 -14.28
CA LYS A 124 -10.33 6.97 -13.66
C LYS A 124 -10.74 5.82 -12.75
N LYS A 125 -10.51 4.57 -13.17
CA LYS A 125 -10.76 3.38 -12.34
C LYS A 125 -9.90 3.44 -11.08
N GLY A 126 -8.62 3.76 -11.21
CA GLY A 126 -7.72 3.93 -10.08
C GLY A 126 -8.19 5.02 -9.11
N PHE A 127 -8.61 6.17 -9.62
CA PHE A 127 -9.17 7.25 -8.78
C PHE A 127 -10.46 6.82 -8.10
N HIS A 128 -11.30 6.06 -8.78
CA HIS A 128 -12.50 5.51 -8.19
C HIS A 128 -12.17 4.53 -7.05
N THR A 129 -11.17 3.66 -7.20
CA THR A 129 -10.70 2.79 -6.12
C THR A 129 -10.25 3.59 -4.90
N ILE A 130 -9.51 4.69 -5.10
CA ILE A 130 -9.08 5.57 -4.01
C ILE A 130 -10.30 6.25 -3.35
N ASP A 131 -11.29 6.67 -4.13
CA ASP A 131 -12.54 7.23 -3.60
C ASP A 131 -13.35 6.17 -2.81
N LEU A 132 -13.30 4.89 -3.20
CA LEU A 132 -13.89 3.79 -2.45
C LEU A 132 -13.18 3.54 -1.11
N GLU A 133 -11.85 3.63 -1.08
CA GLU A 133 -11.08 3.52 0.18
C GLU A 133 -11.47 4.65 1.15
N ARG A 134 -11.64 5.88 0.65
CA ARG A 134 -12.21 6.98 1.45
C ARG A 134 -13.61 6.65 1.96
N ASP A 135 -14.49 6.17 1.09
CA ASP A 135 -15.86 5.84 1.47
C ASP A 135 -15.91 4.77 2.57
N GLU A 136 -15.00 3.80 2.52
CA GLU A 136 -14.83 2.82 3.58
C GLU A 136 -14.46 3.50 4.92
N ILE A 137 -13.47 4.40 4.92
CA ILE A 137 -13.05 5.14 6.12
C ILE A 137 -14.23 5.95 6.69
N LEU A 138 -14.93 6.69 5.84
CA LEU A 138 -16.07 7.52 6.24
C LEU A 138 -17.24 6.68 6.78
N THR A 139 -17.52 5.54 6.16
CA THR A 139 -18.56 4.60 6.59
C THR A 139 -18.22 4.03 7.96
N LYS A 140 -16.99 3.54 8.15
CA LYS A 140 -16.50 3.06 9.44
C LYS A 140 -16.57 4.16 10.51
N PHE A 141 -16.27 5.41 10.15
CA PHE A 141 -16.31 6.54 11.07
C PHE A 141 -17.76 6.82 11.51
N LYS A 142 -18.69 6.86 10.56
CA LYS A 142 -20.14 6.99 10.83
C LYS A 142 -20.65 5.90 11.77
N HIS A 143 -20.15 4.67 11.63
CA HIS A 143 -20.51 3.53 12.47
C HIS A 143 -19.66 3.38 13.75
N LYS A 144 -18.74 4.31 14.02
CA LYS A 144 -17.81 4.26 15.17
C LYS A 144 -16.99 2.97 15.24
N GLN A 145 -16.63 2.42 14.09
CA GLN A 145 -15.81 1.21 13.97
C GLN A 145 -14.33 1.61 13.94
N PHE A 146 -13.67 1.53 15.09
CA PHE A 146 -12.26 1.88 15.21
C PHE A 146 -11.39 0.64 15.44
N PHE A 147 -10.22 0.62 14.81
CA PHE A 147 -9.24 -0.44 15.01
C PHE A 147 -8.32 -0.11 16.18
N ALA A 148 -8.15 -1.05 17.11
CA ALA A 148 -7.33 -0.86 18.30
C ALA A 148 -5.83 -1.03 17.99
N ILE A 149 -5.24 -0.08 17.24
CA ILE A 149 -3.83 -0.10 16.84
C ILE A 149 -2.88 -0.17 18.05
N GLY A 150 -3.31 0.34 19.21
CA GLY A 150 -2.54 0.34 20.45
C GLY A 150 -1.98 -1.04 20.85
N LYS A 151 -2.68 -2.12 20.47
CA LYS A 151 -2.23 -3.50 20.71
C LYS A 151 -1.03 -3.93 19.86
N PHE A 152 -0.61 -3.15 18.87
CA PHE A 152 0.43 -3.49 17.91
C PHE A 152 1.61 -2.53 17.95
N LEU A 153 1.53 -1.44 18.72
CA LEU A 153 2.58 -0.39 18.78
C LEU A 153 3.94 -0.88 19.31
N TYR A 154 4.03 -2.09 19.84
CA TYR A 154 5.29 -2.72 20.22
C TYR A 154 6.09 -3.22 19.01
N ILE A 155 5.50 -3.26 17.81
CA ILE A 155 6.14 -3.66 16.57
C ILE A 155 6.72 -2.41 15.89
N GLU A 156 8.04 -2.35 15.77
CA GLU A 156 8.76 -1.20 15.20
C GLU A 156 8.54 -1.05 13.69
N ASP A 157 8.30 -2.15 12.97
CA ASP A 157 8.15 -2.20 11.50
C ASP A 157 6.76 -1.71 11.00
N LEU A 158 5.92 -1.11 11.85
CA LEU A 158 4.58 -0.67 11.44
C LEU A 158 4.63 0.61 10.57
N PRO A 159 3.87 0.66 9.47
CA PRO A 159 3.78 1.86 8.63
C PRO A 159 3.31 3.09 9.43
N GLU A 160 4.06 4.18 9.32
CA GLU A 160 3.82 5.40 10.10
C GLU A 160 2.48 6.06 9.75
N ASP A 161 2.09 6.00 8.48
CA ASP A 161 0.82 6.51 7.97
C ASP A 161 -0.39 5.83 8.65
N ILE A 162 -0.35 4.50 8.80
CA ILE A 162 -1.38 3.71 9.48
C ILE A 162 -1.46 4.10 10.95
N VAL A 163 -0.30 4.25 11.61
CA VAL A 163 -0.23 4.64 13.02
C VAL A 163 -0.78 6.06 13.21
N ASN A 164 -0.39 7.00 12.37
CA ASN A 164 -0.81 8.41 12.45
C ASN A 164 -2.32 8.54 12.16
N GLN A 165 -2.86 7.85 11.16
CA GLN A 165 -4.30 7.80 10.87
C GLN A 165 -5.11 7.34 12.09
N ALA A 166 -4.66 6.27 12.75
CA ALA A 166 -5.35 5.75 13.93
C ALA A 166 -5.22 6.68 15.16
N LYS A 167 -4.07 7.34 15.34
CA LYS A 167 -3.84 8.32 16.43
C LYS A 167 -4.78 9.52 16.34
N ILE A 168 -5.03 10.04 15.14
CA ILE A 168 -5.96 11.16 14.92
C ILE A 168 -7.44 10.72 14.95
N GLY A 169 -7.71 9.45 15.28
CA GLY A 169 -9.06 8.92 15.44
C GLY A 169 -9.77 8.67 14.11
N LEU A 170 -9.05 8.42 13.02
CA LEU A 170 -9.65 7.90 11.78
C LEU A 170 -9.62 6.37 11.75
N PRO A 171 -10.71 5.71 11.32
CA PRO A 171 -10.73 4.28 11.08
C PRO A 171 -9.75 3.86 9.99
N LEU A 172 -9.17 2.67 10.15
CA LEU A 172 -8.34 2.05 9.12
C LEU A 172 -9.20 1.29 8.10
N THR A 173 -8.74 1.23 6.86
CA THR A 173 -9.34 0.39 5.81
C THR A 173 -9.10 -1.10 6.09
N ALA A 174 -9.89 -1.96 5.45
CA ALA A 174 -9.73 -3.41 5.57
C ALA A 174 -8.33 -3.86 5.13
N LYS A 175 -7.82 -3.26 4.04
CA LYS A 175 -6.47 -3.50 3.53
C LYS A 175 -5.40 -3.10 4.54
N GLN A 176 -5.50 -1.92 5.14
CA GLN A 176 -4.56 -1.48 6.19
C GLN A 176 -4.58 -2.43 7.40
N ILE A 177 -5.76 -2.88 7.83
CA ILE A 177 -5.90 -3.84 8.93
C ILE A 177 -5.22 -5.17 8.59
N GLU A 178 -5.42 -5.67 7.36
CA GLU A 178 -4.77 -6.89 6.87
C GLU A 178 -3.24 -6.74 6.87
N THR A 179 -2.71 -5.60 6.41
CA THR A 179 -1.28 -5.28 6.47
C THR A 179 -0.75 -5.33 7.91
N VAL A 180 -1.46 -4.74 8.88
CA VAL A 180 -1.05 -4.80 10.30
C VAL A 180 -0.99 -6.24 10.79
N TYR A 181 -1.98 -7.07 10.47
CA TYR A 181 -1.98 -8.49 10.85
C TYR A 181 -0.86 -9.28 10.17
N HIS A 182 -0.55 -8.99 8.92
CA HIS A 182 0.57 -9.59 8.21
C HIS A 182 1.90 -9.28 8.91
N ILE A 183 2.16 -8.00 9.20
CA ILE A 183 3.37 -7.55 9.90
C ILE A 183 3.45 -8.19 11.30
N LYS A 184 2.31 -8.28 12.00
CA LYS A 184 2.26 -8.95 13.30
C LYS A 184 2.65 -10.43 13.20
N LYS A 185 2.16 -11.13 12.18
CA LYS A 185 2.51 -12.53 11.93
C LYS A 185 4.01 -12.69 11.67
N GLU A 186 4.59 -11.83 10.85
CA GLU A 186 6.05 -11.84 10.58
C GLU A 186 6.87 -11.54 11.84
N TYR A 187 6.43 -10.56 12.64
CA TYR A 187 7.05 -10.24 13.92
C TYR A 187 7.01 -11.44 14.87
N ASP A 188 5.84 -12.07 15.04
CA ASP A 188 5.68 -13.24 15.90
C ASP A 188 6.60 -14.39 15.45
N GLN A 189 6.70 -14.63 14.14
CA GLN A 189 7.62 -15.62 13.58
C GLN A 189 9.08 -15.30 13.86
N LYS A 190 9.50 -14.04 13.71
CA LYS A 190 10.87 -13.59 14.04
C LYS A 190 11.17 -13.82 15.53
N VAL A 191 10.25 -13.42 16.41
CA VAL A 191 10.40 -13.60 17.86
C VAL A 191 10.48 -15.07 18.24
N GLN A 192 9.60 -15.91 17.68
CA GLN A 192 9.58 -17.34 17.93
C GLN A 192 10.86 -18.03 17.42
N THR A 193 11.32 -17.68 16.22
CA THR A 193 12.57 -18.18 15.64
C THR A 193 13.76 -17.82 16.53
N LYS A 194 13.83 -16.57 17.00
CA LYS A 194 14.89 -16.10 17.90
C LYS A 194 14.86 -16.84 19.24
N ARG A 195 13.67 -17.10 19.80
CA ARG A 195 13.50 -17.85 21.04
C ARG A 195 13.97 -19.30 20.91
N ILE A 196 13.58 -19.99 19.83
CA ILE A 196 14.03 -21.36 19.55
C ILE A 196 15.55 -21.39 19.33
N TYR A 197 16.08 -20.45 18.54
CA TYR A 197 17.52 -20.33 18.31
C TYR A 197 18.31 -20.11 19.60
N GLN A 198 17.76 -19.37 20.57
CA GLN A 198 18.38 -19.17 21.87
C GLN A 198 18.43 -20.44 22.72
N GLN A 199 17.47 -21.35 22.54
CA GLN A 199 17.42 -22.65 23.23
C GLN A 199 18.41 -23.67 22.66
N PHE A 200 18.92 -23.46 21.45
CA PHE A 200 19.90 -24.35 20.84
C PHE A 200 21.23 -24.36 21.61
N SER A 201 21.84 -25.54 21.71
CA SER A 201 23.23 -25.71 22.16
C SER A 201 24.21 -25.06 21.18
N ASP A 202 25.46 -24.84 21.59
CA ASP A 202 26.46 -24.19 20.74
C ASP A 202 26.78 -25.00 19.47
N THR A 203 26.73 -26.33 19.56
CA THR A 203 26.87 -27.22 18.39
C THR A 203 25.66 -27.10 17.45
N GLN A 204 24.44 -27.05 17.99
CA GLN A 204 23.21 -26.88 17.21
C GLN A 204 23.15 -25.51 16.52
N LYS A 205 23.61 -24.43 17.19
CA LYS A 205 23.71 -23.09 16.60
C LYS A 205 24.67 -23.06 15.42
N THR A 206 25.86 -23.63 15.60
CA THR A 206 26.89 -23.72 14.55
C THR A 206 26.35 -24.48 13.32
N PHE A 207 25.63 -25.58 13.55
CA PHE A 207 24.98 -26.33 12.48
C PHE A 207 23.87 -25.53 11.81
N TYR A 208 22.98 -24.89 12.59
CA TYR A 208 21.90 -24.08 12.08
C TYR A 208 22.42 -22.96 11.17
N GLU A 209 23.51 -22.29 11.53
CA GLU A 209 24.10 -21.22 10.73
C GLU A 209 24.61 -21.70 9.36
N GLN A 210 25.11 -22.94 9.27
CA GLN A 210 25.61 -23.56 8.03
C GLN A 210 24.49 -24.01 7.07
N LEU A 211 23.24 -24.05 7.52
CA LEU A 211 22.11 -24.47 6.68
C LEU A 211 21.72 -23.40 5.65
N PRO A 212 21.28 -23.81 4.45
CA PRO A 212 20.64 -22.91 3.50
C PRO A 212 19.30 -22.39 4.05
N ARG A 213 18.88 -21.19 3.61
CA ARG A 213 17.71 -20.47 4.15
C ARG A 213 16.43 -21.33 4.24
N TRP A 214 16.12 -22.09 3.19
CA TRP A 214 14.93 -22.95 3.16
C TRP A 214 14.96 -24.07 4.21
N LYS A 215 16.14 -24.61 4.57
CA LYS A 215 16.27 -25.61 5.65
C LYS A 215 16.20 -24.99 7.03
N LYS A 216 16.70 -23.77 7.20
CA LYS A 216 16.56 -23.02 8.47
C LYS A 216 15.09 -22.85 8.83
N GLU A 217 14.27 -22.46 7.85
CA GLU A 217 12.83 -22.34 8.00
C GLU A 217 12.18 -23.70 8.34
N GLU A 218 12.57 -24.80 7.68
CA GLU A 218 12.05 -26.14 7.97
C GLU A 218 12.38 -26.62 9.39
N VAL A 219 13.61 -26.43 9.87
CA VAL A 219 14.04 -26.82 11.22
C VAL A 219 13.24 -26.07 12.28
N ILE A 220 13.08 -24.76 12.11
CA ILE A 220 12.27 -23.93 13.01
C ILE A 220 10.80 -24.36 12.98
N GLN A 221 10.23 -24.61 11.80
CA GLN A 221 8.84 -25.07 11.69
C GLN A 221 8.61 -26.42 12.36
N LYS A 222 9.56 -27.37 12.25
CA LYS A 222 9.48 -28.65 12.96
C LYS A 222 9.51 -28.45 14.48
N TYR A 223 10.37 -27.57 14.98
CA TYR A 223 10.42 -27.20 16.39
C TYR A 223 9.12 -26.54 16.88
N ILE A 224 8.52 -25.66 16.06
CA ILE A 224 7.25 -24.97 16.37
C ILE A 224 6.06 -25.94 16.42
N HIS A 225 5.99 -26.89 15.50
CA HIS A 225 4.92 -27.89 15.45
C HIS A 225 5.07 -29.01 16.50
N GLN A 226 6.19 -29.02 17.25
CA GLN A 226 6.55 -30.04 18.24
C GLN A 226 6.31 -29.64 19.70
N GLU A 227 5.44 -28.65 20.00
CA GLU A 227 4.87 -28.53 21.36
C GLU A 227 4.01 -29.78 21.70
N GLY A 228 4.70 -30.89 21.99
CA GLY A 228 4.16 -32.22 22.25
C GLY A 228 5.20 -33.36 22.20
N PHE A 229 6.36 -33.20 21.56
CA PHE A 229 7.46 -34.17 21.64
C PHE A 229 8.79 -33.44 21.69
N ASP A 230 9.51 -33.59 22.80
CA ASP A 230 10.94 -33.34 22.87
C ASP A 230 11.61 -34.13 21.74
N VAL A 231 11.98 -33.46 20.65
CA VAL A 231 12.93 -34.05 19.71
C VAL A 231 14.31 -33.84 20.29
N GLU A 232 14.72 -34.82 21.08
CA GLU A 232 16.12 -35.13 21.24
C GLU A 232 16.69 -35.34 19.84
N ILE A 233 17.49 -34.37 19.39
CA ILE A 233 18.35 -34.55 18.23
C ILE A 233 19.36 -35.61 18.68
N PRO A 234 19.39 -36.81 18.05
CA PRO A 234 20.34 -37.84 18.42
C PRO A 234 21.76 -37.27 18.34
N GLU A 235 22.60 -37.54 19.35
CA GLU A 235 23.99 -37.06 19.43
C GLU A 235 24.83 -37.47 18.20
N ASP A 236 24.34 -38.46 17.47
CA ASP A 236 24.90 -39.15 16.33
C ASP A 236 24.30 -38.72 14.97
N PHE A 237 23.43 -37.70 14.91
CA PHE A 237 22.91 -37.18 13.63
C PHE A 237 24.01 -36.44 12.85
N HIS A 238 24.55 -37.07 11.80
CA HIS A 238 25.73 -36.57 11.06
C HIS A 238 25.34 -35.97 9.69
N PRO A 239 26.01 -34.89 9.22
CA PRO A 239 25.69 -34.24 7.92
C PRO A 239 25.78 -35.12 6.67
N LEU A 240 26.33 -36.34 6.80
CA LEU A 240 26.50 -37.32 5.72
C LEU A 240 25.38 -38.36 5.66
N ASP A 241 24.43 -38.34 6.61
CA ASP A 241 23.27 -39.23 6.59
C ASP A 241 22.24 -38.83 5.51
N TYR A 242 22.47 -37.70 4.84
CA TYR A 242 21.75 -37.30 3.64
C TYR A 242 22.60 -37.60 2.39
N ARG A 243 22.37 -38.77 1.78
CA ARG A 243 22.72 -38.96 0.37
C ARG A 243 21.81 -38.04 -0.44
N PHE A 244 22.42 -37.18 -1.25
CA PHE A 244 21.73 -36.41 -2.28
C PHE A 244 21.00 -37.39 -3.22
N ASP A 245 19.68 -37.55 -3.07
CA ASP A 245 18.84 -37.94 -4.20
C ASP A 245 18.65 -36.69 -5.06
N SER A 246 19.65 -36.46 -5.91
CA SER A 246 19.64 -35.45 -6.96
C SER A 246 18.77 -35.91 -8.13
N ASP A 247 17.50 -36.21 -7.90
CA ASP A 247 16.60 -36.66 -8.97
C ASP A 247 15.17 -36.15 -8.82
N HIS A 248 14.99 -34.84 -8.65
CA HIS A 248 13.80 -34.15 -9.15
C HIS A 248 14.23 -33.09 -10.15
N ARG A 249 14.50 -33.57 -11.37
CA ARG A 249 14.56 -32.74 -12.57
C ARG A 249 13.16 -32.18 -12.83
N TYR A 250 13.13 -30.88 -13.11
CA TYR A 250 12.07 -30.18 -13.79
C TYR A 250 11.49 -31.00 -14.96
N LEU A 251 10.18 -31.24 -14.91
CA LEU A 251 9.27 -31.27 -16.07
C LEU A 251 7.93 -30.66 -15.62
#